data_AF-A0A925D767-F1
#
_entry.id   AF-A0A925D767-F1
#
_cell.length_a   1.000
_cell.length_b   1.000
_cell.length_c   1.000
_cell.angle_alpha   90.00
_cell.angle_beta   90.00
_cell.angle_gamma   90.00
#
_symmetry.space_group_name_H-M   'P 1'
#
loop_
_entity.id
_entity.type
_entity.pdbx_description
1 polymer ?
#
loop_
_entity_poly.entity_id
_entity_poly.type
_entity_poly.pdbx_seq_one_letter_code
_entity_poly.pdbx_strand_id
1 'polypeptide(L)'
;MKSKLNFTFAILLLTTSAAPAQDWGSLKAKFILDGKAPDPAKANVNKDIELCLKHKIVDETFKVNAETGAIQNIVIFLSPKPGSPKPKIHPDFDKAPADVVLDNLNCRFTPHVFTIYTAQKLVIKNSDPVGHNTNANFFENISFNDQIPGGGKITKTLTKTESAPMPLACGSHPWMSARILVREDPYAAVSNEKGELTIENIPAGKWTFAIWHEGCGFVPRGSRNGKAEKWAKGRIDFEIKKGDNNLGEFKIPVAILDKPKPKK
;
A
#
# COMPACT_ATOMS: atom_id res chain seq x y z
N MET A 1 -59.94 -59.17 -14.25
CA MET A 1 -59.44 -58.06 -13.41
C MET A 1 -58.15 -57.53 -14.02
N LYS A 2 -58.15 -56.33 -14.61
CA LYS A 2 -56.92 -55.66 -15.09
C LYS A 2 -56.73 -54.41 -14.23
N SER A 3 -55.72 -54.41 -13.36
CA SER A 3 -55.40 -53.25 -12.52
C SER A 3 -54.71 -52.18 -13.37
N LYS A 4 -55.18 -50.94 -13.24
CA LYS A 4 -54.48 -49.76 -13.78
C LYS A 4 -53.65 -49.17 -12.64
N LEU A 5 -52.33 -49.21 -12.78
CA LEU A 5 -51.39 -48.61 -11.85
C LEU A 5 -51.15 -47.16 -12.29
N ASN A 6 -51.70 -46.19 -11.55
CA ASN A 6 -51.46 -44.77 -11.77
C ASN A 6 -50.17 -44.37 -11.04
N PHE A 7 -49.13 -44.02 -11.79
CA PHE A 7 -47.91 -43.41 -11.25
C PHE A 7 -48.10 -41.90 -11.18
N THR A 8 -48.22 -41.37 -9.96
CA THR A 8 -48.21 -39.92 -9.70
C THR A 8 -46.77 -39.44 -9.63
N PHE A 9 -46.31 -38.71 -10.63
CA PHE A 9 -44.99 -38.07 -10.63
C PHE A 9 -45.04 -36.81 -9.75
N ALA A 10 -44.41 -36.86 -8.57
CA ALA A 10 -44.20 -35.67 -7.75
C ALA A 10 -43.05 -34.85 -8.34
N ILE A 11 -43.36 -33.68 -8.90
CA ILE A 11 -42.36 -32.72 -9.38
C ILE A 11 -41.79 -32.00 -8.16
N LEU A 12 -40.57 -32.37 -7.78
CA LEU A 12 -39.79 -31.67 -6.76
C LEU A 12 -39.23 -30.38 -7.38
N LEU A 13 -39.87 -29.24 -7.12
CA LEU A 13 -39.33 -27.93 -7.49
C LEU A 13 -38.09 -27.64 -6.62
N LEU A 14 -36.90 -27.86 -7.18
CA LEU A 14 -35.66 -27.31 -6.63
C LEU A 14 -35.66 -25.79 -6.87
N THR A 15 -35.89 -25.03 -5.81
CA THR A 15 -35.68 -23.58 -5.81
C THR A 15 -34.19 -23.32 -5.69
N THR A 16 -33.54 -23.03 -6.82
CA THR A 16 -32.17 -22.51 -6.82
C THR A 16 -32.21 -21.05 -6.38
N SER A 17 -31.90 -20.78 -5.11
CA SER A 17 -31.65 -19.44 -4.64
C SER A 17 -30.33 -18.94 -5.24
N ALA A 18 -30.43 -18.19 -6.35
CA ALA A 18 -29.29 -17.45 -6.88
C ALA A 18 -28.87 -16.41 -5.84
N ALA A 19 -27.72 -16.64 -5.19
CA ALA A 19 -27.13 -15.62 -4.33
C ALA A 19 -26.90 -14.34 -5.16
N PRO A 20 -27.31 -13.15 -4.68
CA PRO A 20 -27.05 -11.90 -5.39
C PRO A 20 -25.57 -11.78 -5.78
N ALA A 21 -25.35 -11.43 -7.05
CA ALA A 21 -24.02 -11.23 -7.61
C ALA A 21 -23.24 -10.18 -6.81
N GLN A 22 -21.95 -10.42 -6.57
CA GLN A 22 -21.09 -9.46 -5.89
C GLN A 22 -20.87 -8.26 -6.82
N ASP A 23 -21.30 -7.07 -6.38
CA ASP A 23 -20.93 -5.81 -7.02
C ASP A 23 -19.54 -5.34 -6.55
N TRP A 24 -18.90 -4.51 -7.37
CA TRP A 24 -17.52 -4.02 -7.18
C TRP A 24 -17.43 -2.53 -7.46
N GLY A 25 -16.52 -1.84 -6.77
CA GLY A 25 -16.29 -0.42 -6.95
C GLY A 25 -14.82 -0.02 -6.81
N SER A 26 -14.49 1.15 -7.35
CA SER A 26 -13.19 1.80 -7.20
C SER A 26 -13.22 2.82 -6.06
N LEU A 27 -12.08 3.09 -5.45
CA LEU A 27 -11.90 4.16 -4.46
C LEU A 27 -10.83 5.12 -4.95
N LYS A 28 -11.16 6.41 -5.04
CA LYS A 28 -10.25 7.50 -5.45
C LYS A 28 -10.08 8.50 -4.31
N ALA A 29 -8.86 8.98 -4.08
CA ALA A 29 -8.55 9.99 -3.06
C ALA A 29 -7.39 10.89 -3.49
N LYS A 30 -7.39 12.14 -3.00
CA LYS A 30 -6.32 13.12 -3.23
C LYS A 30 -5.74 13.69 -1.92
N PHE A 31 -4.43 13.52 -1.80
CA PHE A 31 -3.43 13.97 -0.83
C PHE A 31 -2.93 15.40 -0.95
N ILE A 32 -3.41 16.38 -0.16
CA ILE A 32 -2.81 17.73 -0.11
C ILE A 32 -2.28 18.05 1.30
N LEU A 33 -1.14 18.73 1.37
CA LEU A 33 -0.57 19.24 2.60
C LEU A 33 -1.30 20.52 3.04
N ASP A 34 -1.66 20.58 4.31
CA ASP A 34 -2.13 21.80 4.98
C ASP A 34 -0.96 22.46 5.72
N GLY A 35 -0.41 23.50 5.09
CA GLY A 35 0.79 24.20 5.54
C GLY A 35 1.92 24.17 4.51
N LYS A 36 3.05 24.79 4.87
CA LYS A 36 4.25 24.82 4.03
C LYS A 36 5.06 23.54 4.22
N ALA A 37 5.44 22.90 3.12
CA ALA A 37 6.38 21.77 3.14
C ALA A 37 7.77 22.23 3.63
N PRO A 38 8.41 21.52 4.58
CA PRO A 38 9.84 21.72 4.85
C PRO A 38 10.70 21.38 3.63
N ASP A 39 11.86 22.01 3.54
CA ASP A 39 12.87 21.61 2.56
C ASP A 39 13.37 20.19 2.89
N PRO A 40 13.49 19.31 1.89
CA PRO A 40 13.92 17.93 2.15
C PRO A 40 15.37 17.92 2.64
N ALA A 41 15.59 17.29 3.80
CA ALA A 41 16.92 17.21 4.41
C ALA A 41 17.87 16.44 3.48
N LYS A 42 19.09 16.95 3.30
CA LYS A 42 20.13 16.23 2.54
C LYS A 42 20.54 14.97 3.29
N ALA A 43 20.71 13.89 2.57
CA ALA A 43 21.26 12.66 3.12
C ALA A 43 22.73 12.84 3.50
N ASN A 44 23.13 12.25 4.62
CA ASN A 44 24.53 12.14 5.01
C ASN A 44 25.20 10.99 4.23
N VAL A 45 25.66 11.30 3.02
CA VAL A 45 26.36 10.33 2.16
C VAL A 45 27.80 10.18 2.64
N ASN A 46 28.09 9.04 3.28
CA ASN A 46 29.38 8.76 3.91
C ASN A 46 30.10 7.51 3.34
N LYS A 47 29.53 6.85 2.34
CA LYS A 47 30.07 5.68 1.66
C LYS A 47 29.85 5.80 0.15
N ASP A 48 30.75 5.22 -0.65
CA ASP A 48 30.71 5.29 -2.12
C ASP A 48 30.49 6.72 -2.62
N ILE A 49 31.19 7.67 -1.96
CA ILE A 49 30.92 9.11 -1.98
C ILE A 49 30.95 9.65 -3.41
N GLU A 50 31.96 9.27 -4.20
CA GLU A 50 32.13 9.72 -5.59
C GLU A 50 31.01 9.28 -6.52
N LEU A 51 30.35 8.16 -6.21
CA LEU A 51 29.17 7.69 -6.93
C LEU A 51 27.93 8.40 -6.40
N CYS A 52 27.66 8.26 -5.11
CA CYS A 52 26.36 8.60 -4.54
C CYS A 52 26.11 10.11 -4.44
N LEU A 53 27.14 10.95 -4.27
CA LEU A 53 26.96 12.41 -4.24
C LEU A 53 26.47 12.99 -5.58
N LYS A 54 26.66 12.28 -6.70
CA LYS A 54 26.18 12.71 -8.03
C LYS A 54 24.65 12.79 -8.09
N HIS A 55 23.94 12.09 -7.20
CA HIS A 55 22.48 11.94 -7.24
C HIS A 55 21.72 12.88 -6.30
N LYS A 56 22.42 13.82 -5.64
CA LYS A 56 21.82 14.84 -4.73
C LYS A 56 20.81 14.22 -3.77
N ILE A 57 21.28 13.27 -2.97
CA ILE A 57 20.41 12.43 -2.15
C ILE A 57 19.75 13.25 -1.03
N VAL A 58 18.44 13.08 -0.87
CA VAL A 58 17.63 13.73 0.16
C VAL A 58 16.75 12.71 0.87
N ASP A 59 16.32 13.02 2.09
CA ASP A 59 15.33 12.25 2.84
C ASP A 59 13.99 12.21 2.08
N GLU A 60 13.53 11.01 1.75
CA GLU A 60 12.30 10.77 0.98
C GLU A 60 11.08 10.47 1.87
N THR A 61 11.23 10.53 3.20
CA THR A 61 10.12 10.42 4.16
C THR A 61 9.03 11.46 3.89
N PHE A 62 9.40 12.66 3.44
CA PHE A 62 8.48 13.77 3.21
C PHE A 62 8.60 14.28 1.77
N LYS A 63 7.88 13.65 0.84
CA LYS A 63 7.81 14.06 -0.56
C LYS A 63 6.51 14.81 -0.83
N VAL A 64 6.61 16.13 -0.84
CA VAL A 64 5.48 17.02 -1.16
C VAL A 64 5.86 17.91 -2.34
N ASN A 65 4.96 18.00 -3.31
CA ASN A 65 5.10 18.97 -4.39
C ASN A 65 4.92 20.39 -3.84
N ALA A 66 5.96 21.21 -3.92
CA ALA A 66 5.99 22.53 -3.29
C ALA A 66 4.98 23.53 -3.89
N GLU A 67 4.57 23.35 -5.14
CA GLU A 67 3.65 24.25 -5.83
C GLU A 67 2.19 23.91 -5.53
N THR A 68 1.86 22.63 -5.51
CA THR A 68 0.47 22.13 -5.39
C THR A 68 0.11 21.65 -4.00
N GLY A 69 1.12 21.42 -3.13
CA GLY A 69 0.95 20.76 -1.85
C GLY A 69 0.66 19.26 -1.96
N ALA A 70 0.73 18.65 -3.14
CA ALA A 70 0.44 17.23 -3.32
C ALA A 70 1.40 16.34 -2.53
N ILE A 71 0.85 15.43 -1.72
CA ILE A 71 1.61 14.51 -0.86
C ILE A 71 1.77 13.15 -1.54
N GLN A 72 3.01 12.78 -1.85
CA GLN A 72 3.36 11.43 -2.31
C GLN A 72 3.42 10.45 -1.14
N ASN A 73 3.40 9.15 -1.44
CA ASN A 73 3.69 8.09 -0.46
C ASN A 73 2.68 7.95 0.69
N ILE A 74 1.47 8.50 0.56
CA ILE A 74 0.33 8.14 1.41
C ILE A 74 -0.13 6.75 0.99
N VAL A 75 -0.28 5.84 1.95
CA VAL A 75 -0.83 4.50 1.71
C VAL A 75 -2.27 4.44 2.23
N ILE A 76 -3.22 4.12 1.36
CA ILE A 76 -4.55 3.64 1.77
C ILE A 76 -4.59 2.14 1.56
N PHE A 77 -5.08 1.41 2.56
CA PHE A 77 -5.32 -0.02 2.43
C PHE A 77 -6.52 -0.48 3.26
N LEU A 78 -7.15 -1.56 2.79
CA LEU A 78 -8.24 -2.19 3.50
C LEU A 78 -7.75 -2.78 4.84
N SER A 79 -8.41 -2.40 5.94
CA SER A 79 -8.05 -2.77 7.30
C SER A 79 -9.30 -3.22 8.07
N PRO A 80 -9.92 -4.36 7.69
CA PRO A 80 -11.11 -4.84 8.35
C PRO A 80 -10.84 -5.11 9.84
N LYS A 81 -11.86 -4.89 10.69
CA LYS A 81 -11.74 -5.15 12.13
C LYS A 81 -11.56 -6.66 12.36
N PRO A 82 -10.79 -7.09 13.38
CA PRO A 82 -10.67 -8.50 13.73
C PRO A 82 -12.05 -9.18 13.83
N GLY A 83 -12.19 -10.35 13.23
CA GLY A 83 -13.46 -11.09 13.17
C GLY A 83 -14.43 -10.66 12.05
N SER A 84 -14.12 -9.61 11.29
CA SER A 84 -14.89 -9.28 10.08
C SER A 84 -14.64 -10.33 8.98
N PRO A 85 -15.61 -10.58 8.08
CA PRO A 85 -15.39 -11.42 6.91
C PRO A 85 -14.18 -10.93 6.10
N LYS A 86 -13.37 -11.86 5.59
CA LYS A 86 -12.33 -11.53 4.62
C LYS A 86 -12.98 -10.94 3.36
N PRO A 87 -12.40 -9.88 2.76
CA PRO A 87 -12.92 -9.35 1.51
C PRO A 87 -12.83 -10.42 0.43
N LYS A 88 -13.86 -10.51 -0.43
CA LYS A 88 -13.74 -11.31 -1.64
C LYS A 88 -12.68 -10.68 -2.54
N ILE A 89 -11.89 -11.51 -3.21
CA ILE A 89 -10.92 -11.05 -4.21
C ILE A 89 -11.63 -10.99 -5.56
N HIS A 90 -11.49 -9.88 -6.27
CA HIS A 90 -12.09 -9.73 -7.60
C HIS A 90 -11.46 -10.74 -8.59
N PRO A 91 -12.23 -11.37 -9.48
CA PRO A 91 -11.71 -12.34 -10.45
C PRO A 91 -10.59 -11.82 -11.37
N ASP A 92 -10.53 -10.51 -11.60
CA ASP A 92 -9.41 -9.87 -12.31
C ASP A 92 -8.04 -10.15 -11.68
N PHE A 93 -8.00 -10.43 -10.37
CA PHE A 93 -6.78 -10.80 -9.65
C PHE A 93 -6.50 -12.31 -9.66
N ASP A 94 -7.36 -13.13 -10.28
CA ASP A 94 -7.11 -14.59 -10.45
C ASP A 94 -5.96 -14.85 -11.44
N LYS A 95 -5.70 -13.90 -12.35
CA LYS A 95 -4.49 -13.92 -13.18
C LYS A 95 -3.30 -13.53 -12.31
N ALA A 96 -2.21 -14.28 -12.41
CA ALA A 96 -0.98 -13.98 -11.69
C ALA A 96 -0.58 -12.51 -11.94
N PRO A 97 -0.65 -11.63 -10.92
CA PRO A 97 -0.23 -10.25 -11.06
C PRO A 97 1.26 -10.18 -11.37
N ALA A 98 1.69 -9.13 -12.07
CA ALA A 98 3.12 -8.90 -12.30
C ALA A 98 3.86 -8.77 -10.96
N ASP A 99 5.07 -9.31 -10.90
CA ASP A 99 5.92 -9.19 -9.71
C ASP A 99 6.22 -7.72 -9.38
N VAL A 100 6.37 -7.42 -8.10
CA VAL A 100 6.71 -6.08 -7.61
C VAL A 100 8.22 -5.92 -7.60
N VAL A 101 8.71 -4.84 -8.19
CA VAL A 101 10.15 -4.55 -8.26
C VAL A 101 10.53 -3.46 -7.25
N LEU A 102 11.54 -3.75 -6.45
CA LEU A 102 12.31 -2.77 -5.69
C LEU A 102 13.70 -2.69 -6.31
N ASP A 103 14.16 -1.51 -6.71
CA ASP A 103 15.48 -1.34 -7.31
C ASP A 103 16.40 -0.51 -6.42
N ASN A 104 17.67 -0.90 -6.34
CA ASN A 104 18.73 -0.04 -5.86
C ASN A 104 19.24 0.75 -7.08
N LEU A 105 18.83 2.00 -7.17
CA LEU A 105 19.10 2.85 -8.32
C LEU A 105 19.42 4.26 -7.84
N ASN A 106 20.54 4.82 -8.32
CA ASN A 106 21.04 6.13 -7.95
C ASN A 106 21.29 6.27 -6.43
N CYS A 107 21.80 5.20 -5.81
CA CYS A 107 22.01 5.04 -4.37
C CYS A 107 20.75 5.29 -3.54
N ARG A 108 19.59 4.83 -4.04
CA ARG A 108 18.27 4.89 -3.40
C ARG A 108 17.49 3.60 -3.64
N PHE A 109 16.52 3.34 -2.78
CA PHE A 109 15.48 2.35 -3.08
C PHE A 109 14.37 3.00 -3.92
N THR A 110 14.04 2.38 -5.05
CA THR A 110 12.99 2.86 -5.94
C THR A 110 11.98 1.73 -6.22
N PRO A 111 10.68 1.92 -5.93
CA PRO A 111 10.06 3.08 -5.28
C PRO A 111 10.38 3.16 -3.77
N HIS A 112 10.22 4.36 -3.18
CA HIS A 112 10.42 4.60 -1.74
C HIS A 112 9.31 3.96 -0.88
N VAL A 113 8.05 4.06 -1.32
CA VAL A 113 6.91 3.41 -0.66
C VAL A 113 6.11 2.63 -1.69
N PHE A 114 5.77 1.38 -1.37
CA PHE A 114 5.02 0.50 -2.25
C PHE A 114 4.23 -0.55 -1.48
N THR A 115 3.34 -1.23 -2.21
CA THR A 115 2.52 -2.31 -1.69
C THR A 115 2.77 -3.59 -2.47
N ILE A 116 2.55 -4.74 -1.83
CA ILE A 116 2.59 -6.04 -2.47
C ILE A 116 1.38 -6.86 -2.04
N TYR A 117 0.69 -7.43 -3.03
CA TYR A 117 -0.30 -8.48 -2.83
C TYR A 117 0.44 -9.82 -2.79
N THR A 118 0.17 -10.70 -1.82
CA THR A 118 0.93 -11.96 -1.60
C THR A 118 0.88 -12.97 -2.75
N ALA A 119 0.04 -12.76 -3.77
CA ALA A 119 0.11 -13.50 -5.03
C ALA A 119 1.30 -13.08 -5.93
N GLN A 120 1.97 -11.97 -5.64
CA GLN A 120 3.15 -11.44 -6.32
C GLN A 120 4.43 -11.89 -5.62
N LYS A 121 5.55 -11.95 -6.35
CA LYS A 121 6.88 -12.00 -5.76
C LYS A 121 7.46 -10.59 -5.65
N LEU A 122 8.31 -10.40 -4.65
CA LEU A 122 9.16 -9.22 -4.53
C LEU A 122 10.49 -9.48 -5.24
N VAL A 123 10.76 -8.75 -6.31
CA VAL A 123 12.03 -8.80 -7.05
C VAL A 123 12.86 -7.59 -6.62
N ILE A 124 13.98 -7.84 -5.96
CA ILE A 124 14.90 -6.80 -5.53
C ILE A 124 16.07 -6.77 -6.51
N LYS A 125 16.18 -5.68 -7.27
CA LYS A 125 17.25 -5.44 -8.24
C LYS A 125 18.30 -4.50 -7.67
N ASN A 126 19.50 -4.55 -8.22
CA ASN A 126 20.51 -3.56 -7.98
C ASN A 126 21.05 -3.05 -9.31
N SER A 127 20.53 -1.93 -9.78
CA SER A 127 20.98 -1.25 -10.99
C SER A 127 22.21 -0.37 -10.77
N ASP A 128 22.57 -0.08 -9.52
CA ASP A 128 23.81 0.62 -9.20
C ASP A 128 25.04 -0.29 -9.42
N PRO A 129 26.22 0.27 -9.74
CA PRO A 129 27.44 -0.51 -9.95
C PRO A 129 28.09 -1.00 -8.64
N VAL A 130 27.63 -0.52 -7.49
CA VAL A 130 28.14 -0.91 -6.16
C VAL A 130 27.19 -1.88 -5.47
N GLY A 131 27.70 -2.63 -4.50
CA GLY A 131 26.88 -3.58 -3.76
C GLY A 131 25.98 -2.88 -2.73
N HIS A 132 24.68 -3.17 -2.76
CA HIS A 132 23.72 -2.77 -1.74
C HIS A 132 23.18 -3.99 -0.98
N ASN A 133 22.71 -3.79 0.25
CA ASN A 133 21.95 -4.82 0.95
C ASN A 133 20.52 -4.35 1.21
N THR A 134 19.57 -5.29 1.24
CA THR A 134 18.20 -5.00 1.67
C THR A 134 17.94 -5.73 2.98
N ASN A 135 17.92 -4.95 4.07
CA ASN A 135 17.49 -5.39 5.39
C ASN A 135 15.98 -5.10 5.53
N ALA A 136 15.19 -6.16 5.55
CA ALA A 136 13.74 -6.11 5.73
C ALA A 136 13.37 -6.66 7.12
N ASN A 137 12.70 -5.84 7.93
CA ASN A 137 12.23 -6.23 9.26
C ASN A 137 10.71 -6.34 9.24
N PHE A 138 10.21 -7.57 9.20
CA PHE A 138 8.78 -7.92 9.12
C PHE A 138 8.25 -8.37 10.49
N PHE A 139 6.96 -8.16 10.76
CA PHE A 139 6.31 -8.74 11.94
C PHE A 139 5.90 -10.19 11.70
N GLU A 140 5.35 -10.47 10.51
CA GLU A 140 4.68 -11.75 10.21
C GLU A 140 5.44 -12.59 9.19
N ASN A 141 6.16 -11.94 8.28
CA ASN A 141 6.99 -12.59 7.27
C ASN A 141 8.42 -12.84 7.78
N ILE A 142 9.16 -13.72 7.10
CA ILE A 142 10.57 -13.97 7.42
C ILE A 142 11.38 -12.72 7.08
N SER A 143 11.95 -12.12 8.12
CA SER A 143 12.91 -11.01 7.99
C SER A 143 14.19 -11.50 7.32
N PHE A 144 14.85 -10.62 6.56
CA PHE A 144 16.06 -10.96 5.83
C PHE A 144 17.01 -9.75 5.74
N ASN A 145 18.28 -10.04 5.47
CA ASN A 145 19.30 -9.03 5.20
C ASN A 145 20.25 -9.56 4.13
N ASP A 146 19.88 -9.36 2.87
CA ASP A 146 20.60 -9.93 1.73
C ASP A 146 21.42 -8.88 1.02
N GLN A 147 22.68 -9.22 0.73
CA GLN A 147 23.56 -8.43 -0.14
C GLN A 147 23.26 -8.74 -1.60
N ILE A 148 23.20 -7.70 -2.42
CA ILE A 148 22.96 -7.77 -3.86
C ILE A 148 24.13 -7.06 -4.55
N PRO A 149 24.98 -7.77 -5.32
CA PRO A 149 26.05 -7.13 -6.07
C PRO A 149 25.48 -6.20 -7.15
N GLY A 150 26.29 -5.27 -7.67
CA GLY A 150 25.87 -4.41 -8.77
C GLY A 150 25.45 -5.21 -10.00
N GLY A 151 24.35 -4.83 -10.63
CA GLY A 151 23.69 -5.58 -11.71
C GLY A 151 22.95 -6.85 -11.24
N GLY A 152 23.01 -7.19 -9.95
CA GLY A 152 22.40 -8.38 -9.38
C GLY A 152 20.90 -8.25 -9.13
N LYS A 153 20.27 -9.38 -8.83
CA LYS A 153 18.88 -9.41 -8.33
C LYS A 153 18.64 -10.61 -7.42
N ILE A 154 17.68 -10.48 -6.52
CA ILE A 154 17.13 -11.56 -5.71
C ILE A 154 15.60 -11.53 -5.77
N THR A 155 14.95 -12.65 -5.44
CA THR A 155 13.49 -12.74 -5.39
C THR A 155 13.06 -13.29 -4.04
N LYS A 156 12.03 -12.67 -3.46
CA LYS A 156 11.43 -13.04 -2.17
C LYS A 156 9.95 -13.31 -2.35
N THR A 157 9.46 -14.31 -1.62
CA THR A 157 8.03 -14.59 -1.50
C THR A 157 7.57 -14.13 -0.13
N LEU A 158 6.52 -13.32 -0.09
CA LEU A 158 5.89 -12.83 1.12
C LEU A 158 4.46 -13.39 1.14
N THR A 159 4.03 -13.94 2.27
CA THR A 159 2.81 -14.76 2.34
C THR A 159 1.80 -14.26 3.36
N LYS A 160 2.21 -13.39 4.28
CA LYS A 160 1.35 -12.92 5.35
C LYS A 160 1.13 -11.42 5.30
N THR A 161 -0.08 -11.01 5.67
CA THR A 161 -0.42 -9.61 5.86
C THR A 161 0.47 -8.98 6.95
N GLU A 162 1.07 -7.84 6.66
CA GLU A 162 1.69 -6.98 7.67
C GLU A 162 0.66 -5.93 8.14
N SER A 163 0.69 -5.64 9.44
CA SER A 163 -0.29 -4.72 10.07
C SER A 163 -0.06 -3.24 9.70
N ALA A 164 1.14 -2.91 9.23
CA ALA A 164 1.54 -1.59 8.76
C ALA A 164 2.65 -1.72 7.70
N PRO A 165 2.95 -0.66 6.93
CA PRO A 165 4.12 -0.64 6.06
C PRO A 165 5.43 -0.87 6.81
N MET A 166 6.18 -1.89 6.39
CA MET A 166 7.39 -2.39 7.04
C MET A 166 8.64 -1.71 6.50
N PRO A 167 9.65 -1.44 7.34
CA PRO A 167 10.88 -0.78 6.92
C PRO A 167 11.79 -1.71 6.13
N LEU A 168 12.33 -1.16 5.05
CA LEU A 168 13.47 -1.68 4.32
C LEU A 168 14.64 -0.69 4.48
N ALA A 169 15.85 -1.17 4.71
CA ALA A 169 17.03 -0.33 4.86
C ALA A 169 18.26 -0.96 4.21
N CYS A 170 19.17 -0.12 3.70
CA CYS A 170 20.51 -0.57 3.36
C CYS A 170 21.42 -0.38 4.58
N GLY A 171 22.06 -1.46 5.01
CA GLY A 171 23.02 -1.42 6.12
C GLY A 171 24.34 -0.75 5.72
N SER A 172 24.74 -0.90 4.45
CA SER A 172 25.94 -0.27 3.91
C SER A 172 25.76 1.22 3.59
N HIS A 173 24.54 1.66 3.30
CA HIS A 173 24.23 3.03 2.87
C HIS A 173 23.09 3.57 3.74
N PRO A 174 23.39 4.11 4.94
CA PRO A 174 22.39 4.38 5.98
C PRO A 174 21.29 5.39 5.61
N TRP A 175 21.46 6.12 4.51
CA TRP A 175 20.44 7.02 3.95
C TRP A 175 19.38 6.30 3.11
N MET A 176 19.66 5.07 2.63
CA MET A 176 18.72 4.31 1.82
C MET A 176 17.70 3.61 2.71
N SER A 177 16.45 4.01 2.55
CA SER A 177 15.31 3.39 3.22
C SER A 177 14.13 3.31 2.26
N ALA A 178 13.23 2.37 2.52
CA ALA A 178 11.95 2.25 1.84
C ALA A 178 10.90 1.63 2.76
N ARG A 179 9.65 1.57 2.29
CA ARG A 179 8.51 1.02 3.02
C ARG A 179 7.70 0.10 2.12
N ILE A 180 7.43 -1.10 2.61
CA ILE A 180 6.62 -2.10 1.92
C ILE A 180 5.39 -2.46 2.75
N LEU A 181 4.20 -2.32 2.18
CA LEU A 181 2.98 -2.88 2.75
C LEU A 181 2.69 -4.25 2.13
N VAL A 182 2.68 -5.30 2.94
CA VAL A 182 2.35 -6.67 2.48
C VAL A 182 0.91 -6.99 2.85
N ARG A 183 0.08 -7.38 1.85
CA ARG A 183 -1.34 -7.68 2.03
C ARG A 183 -1.72 -9.00 1.37
N GLU A 184 -2.55 -9.80 2.03
CA GLU A 184 -3.21 -10.96 1.42
C GLU A 184 -4.43 -10.60 0.56
N ASP A 185 -4.77 -9.31 0.51
CA ASP A 185 -5.81 -8.74 -0.34
C ASP A 185 -5.18 -7.66 -1.25
N PRO A 186 -5.70 -7.46 -2.47
CA PRO A 186 -5.12 -6.48 -3.41
C PRO A 186 -5.60 -5.05 -3.16
N TYR A 187 -6.31 -4.76 -2.06
CA TYR A 187 -7.03 -3.50 -1.85
C TYR A 187 -6.15 -2.48 -1.12
N ALA A 188 -5.05 -2.10 -1.75
CA ALA A 188 -4.13 -1.08 -1.28
C ALA A 188 -3.58 -0.24 -2.44
N ALA A 189 -3.25 1.02 -2.17
CA ALA A 189 -2.61 1.91 -3.13
C ALA A 189 -1.73 2.95 -2.43
N VAL A 190 -0.79 3.52 -3.19
CA VAL A 190 0.12 4.59 -2.76
C VAL A 190 -0.17 5.85 -3.58
N SER A 191 -0.19 7.03 -2.94
CA SER A 191 -0.38 8.30 -3.65
C SER A 191 0.82 8.65 -4.53
N ASN A 192 0.52 9.07 -5.75
CA ASN A 192 1.49 9.47 -6.76
C ASN A 192 1.97 10.93 -6.57
N GLU A 193 2.75 11.44 -7.53
CA GLU A 193 3.29 12.82 -7.54
C GLU A 193 2.24 13.94 -7.49
N LYS A 194 1.00 13.63 -7.88
CA LYS A 194 -0.16 14.53 -7.81
C LYS A 194 -0.97 14.36 -6.52
N GLY A 195 -0.51 13.49 -5.62
CA GLY A 195 -1.18 13.14 -4.38
C GLY A 195 -2.37 12.21 -4.59
N GLU A 196 -2.54 11.67 -5.79
CA GLU A 196 -3.71 10.87 -6.17
C GLU A 196 -3.42 9.39 -5.99
N LEU A 197 -4.41 8.64 -5.50
CA LEU A 197 -4.39 7.18 -5.52
C LEU A 197 -5.73 6.63 -5.99
N THR A 198 -5.70 5.39 -6.49
CA THR A 198 -6.90 4.64 -6.85
C THR A 198 -6.73 3.19 -6.42
N ILE A 199 -7.75 2.64 -5.77
CA ILE A 199 -7.86 1.21 -5.45
C ILE A 199 -9.04 0.68 -6.25
N GLU A 200 -8.76 -0.25 -7.16
CA GLU A 200 -9.76 -0.82 -8.05
C GLU A 200 -10.43 -2.05 -7.45
N ASN A 201 -11.60 -2.38 -7.98
CA ASN A 201 -12.23 -3.69 -7.81
C ASN A 201 -12.48 -4.12 -6.36
N ILE A 202 -12.78 -3.18 -5.47
CA ILE A 202 -13.14 -3.46 -4.07
C ILE A 202 -14.57 -4.01 -4.03
N PRO A 203 -14.89 -5.06 -3.25
CA PRO A 203 -16.26 -5.52 -3.11
C PRO A 203 -17.16 -4.39 -2.61
N ALA A 204 -18.34 -4.21 -3.20
CA ALA A 204 -19.31 -3.27 -2.69
C ALA A 204 -19.73 -3.65 -1.25
N GLY A 205 -19.86 -2.66 -0.37
CA GLY A 205 -20.16 -2.85 1.05
C GLY A 205 -19.45 -1.86 1.97
N LYS A 206 -19.68 -2.02 3.28
CA LYS A 206 -19.06 -1.20 4.31
C LYS A 206 -17.69 -1.76 4.69
N TRP A 207 -16.67 -0.92 4.57
CA TRP A 207 -15.28 -1.28 4.77
C TRP A 207 -14.56 -0.27 5.64
N THR A 208 -13.63 -0.77 6.45
CA THR A 208 -12.68 0.06 7.18
C THR A 208 -11.38 0.11 6.37
N PHE A 209 -10.88 1.30 6.10
CA PHE A 209 -9.56 1.54 5.51
C PHE A 209 -8.62 2.15 6.55
N ALA A 210 -7.32 1.99 6.36
CA ALA A 210 -6.29 2.69 7.10
C ALA A 210 -5.54 3.67 6.18
N ILE A 211 -5.28 4.88 6.67
CA ILE A 211 -4.40 5.87 6.06
C ILE A 211 -3.07 5.86 6.80
N TRP A 212 -1.97 5.71 6.08
CA TRP A 212 -0.63 5.68 6.64
C TRP A 212 0.32 6.59 5.86
N HIS A 213 1.27 7.21 6.57
CA HIS A 213 2.39 7.94 6.00
C HIS A 213 3.64 7.72 6.84
N GLU A 214 4.83 7.67 6.22
CA GLU A 214 6.07 7.35 6.93
C GLU A 214 6.36 8.31 8.09
N GLY A 215 6.15 9.60 7.89
CA GLY A 215 6.41 10.62 8.91
C GLY A 215 5.57 10.49 10.20
N CYS A 216 4.43 9.81 10.17
CA CYS A 216 3.52 9.73 11.33
C CYS A 216 2.99 8.34 11.67
N GLY A 217 3.28 7.34 10.85
CA GLY A 217 2.58 6.07 10.87
C GLY A 217 1.12 6.25 10.42
N PHE A 218 0.18 5.74 11.20
CA PHE A 218 -1.25 5.93 10.92
C PHE A 218 -1.67 7.40 11.09
N VAL A 219 -2.19 8.00 10.02
CA VAL A 219 -2.55 9.43 9.98
C VAL A 219 -3.74 9.68 10.91
N PRO A 220 -3.59 10.41 12.03
CA PRO A 220 -4.62 10.41 13.07
C PRO A 220 -5.74 11.43 12.84
N ARG A 221 -5.54 12.40 11.95
CA ARG A 221 -6.49 13.49 11.66
C ARG A 221 -6.10 14.27 10.41
N GLY A 222 -7.07 15.00 9.89
CA GLY A 222 -6.90 15.97 8.82
C GLY A 222 -8.21 16.70 8.57
N SER A 223 -8.43 17.13 7.34
CA SER A 223 -9.76 17.46 6.85
C SER A 223 -10.04 16.70 5.56
N ARG A 224 -11.32 16.47 5.28
CA ARG A 224 -11.77 15.90 4.02
C ARG A 224 -12.89 16.76 3.48
N ASN A 225 -12.75 17.22 2.24
CA ASN A 225 -13.70 18.13 1.58
C ASN A 225 -14.05 19.34 2.47
N GLY A 226 -13.04 19.93 3.11
CA GLY A 226 -13.16 21.10 3.98
C GLY A 226 -13.67 20.82 5.40
N LYS A 227 -14.03 19.59 5.75
CA LYS A 227 -14.49 19.23 7.10
C LYS A 227 -13.39 18.57 7.89
N ALA A 228 -13.10 19.08 9.08
CA ALA A 228 -12.12 18.46 9.97
C ALA A 228 -12.59 17.06 10.40
N GLU A 229 -11.69 16.09 10.38
CA GLU A 229 -11.95 14.71 10.77
C GLU A 229 -10.83 14.17 11.67
N LYS A 230 -11.21 13.27 12.58
CA LYS A 230 -10.30 12.48 13.41
C LYS A 230 -10.42 11.01 13.00
N TRP A 231 -9.28 10.36 12.83
CA TRP A 231 -9.19 8.98 12.38
C TRP A 231 -8.40 8.18 13.40
N ALA A 232 -9.11 7.57 14.36
CA ALA A 232 -8.46 6.78 15.41
C ALA A 232 -7.64 5.65 14.77
N LYS A 233 -6.33 5.61 15.06
CA LYS A 233 -5.37 4.69 14.41
C LYS A 233 -5.39 4.78 12.88
N GLY A 234 -5.66 5.96 12.33
CA GLY A 234 -5.77 6.20 10.88
C GLY A 234 -6.92 5.49 10.19
N ARG A 235 -7.93 5.02 10.94
CA ARG A 235 -9.05 4.26 10.39
C ARG A 235 -10.21 5.15 9.97
N ILE A 236 -10.75 4.83 8.80
CA ILE A 236 -11.92 5.47 8.19
C ILE A 236 -12.87 4.40 7.70
N ASP A 237 -14.16 4.55 7.99
CA ASP A 237 -15.21 3.65 7.51
C ASP A 237 -15.88 4.26 6.29
N PHE A 238 -15.94 3.52 5.18
CA PHE A 238 -16.60 3.93 3.95
C PHE A 238 -17.48 2.82 3.38
N GLU A 239 -18.59 3.24 2.78
CA GLU A 239 -19.42 2.38 1.96
C GLU A 239 -18.96 2.47 0.51
N ILE A 240 -18.43 1.36 -0.01
CA ILE A 240 -18.10 1.21 -1.42
C ILE A 240 -19.37 0.83 -2.15
N LYS A 241 -19.78 1.68 -3.08
CA LYS A 241 -20.87 1.42 -4.02
C LYS A 241 -20.31 0.84 -5.32
N LYS A 242 -21.18 0.24 -6.11
CA LYS A 242 -20.85 -0.19 -7.47
C LYS A 242 -20.32 0.99 -8.29
N GLY A 243 -19.22 0.79 -9.01
CA GLY A 243 -18.59 1.83 -9.85
C GLY A 243 -17.68 2.76 -9.06
N ASP A 244 -17.67 4.05 -9.42
CA ASP A 244 -16.69 5.02 -8.90
C ASP A 244 -17.06 5.59 -7.53
N ASN A 245 -16.14 5.48 -6.56
CA ASN A 245 -16.26 6.11 -5.25
C ASN A 245 -15.13 7.12 -5.04
N ASN A 246 -15.43 8.41 -5.25
CA ASN A 246 -14.48 9.49 -5.01
C ASN A 246 -14.63 10.04 -3.58
N LEU A 247 -13.58 9.89 -2.77
CA LEU A 247 -13.52 10.41 -1.40
C LEU A 247 -13.21 11.91 -1.34
N GLY A 248 -12.79 12.48 -2.47
CA GLY A 248 -12.40 13.87 -2.62
C GLY A 248 -11.00 14.16 -2.07
N GLU A 249 -10.81 15.41 -1.65
CA GLU A 249 -9.52 15.90 -1.19
C GLU A 249 -9.40 15.77 0.33
N PHE A 250 -8.30 15.15 0.76
CA PHE A 250 -7.83 15.12 2.12
C PHE A 250 -6.74 16.17 2.29
N LYS A 251 -6.91 17.07 3.25
CA LYS A 251 -5.85 17.97 3.68
C LYS A 251 -5.22 17.49 4.98
N ILE A 252 -3.92 17.23 4.95
CA ILE A 252 -3.17 16.71 6.10
C ILE A 252 -2.27 17.81 6.66
N PRO A 253 -2.44 18.24 7.93
CA PRO A 253 -1.60 19.26 8.53
C PRO A 253 -0.12 18.86 8.55
N VAL A 254 0.78 19.77 8.17
CA VAL A 254 2.23 19.51 8.18
C VAL A 254 2.74 19.02 9.53
N ALA A 255 2.22 19.55 10.63
CA ALA A 255 2.57 19.15 11.99
C ALA A 255 2.21 17.67 12.34
N ILE A 256 1.40 17.00 11.51
CA ILE A 256 1.15 15.57 11.64
C ILE A 256 2.29 14.77 11.02
N LEU A 257 2.75 15.17 9.84
CA LEU A 257 3.68 14.42 9.01
C LEU A 257 5.15 14.72 9.32
N ASP A 258 5.47 15.96 9.64
CA ASP A 258 6.81 16.41 10.01
C ASP A 258 6.97 16.39 11.54
N LYS A 259 6.91 15.18 12.13
CA LYS A 259 7.23 15.00 13.54
C LYS A 259 8.73 14.83 13.69
N PRO A 260 9.35 15.46 14.71
CA PRO A 260 10.74 15.18 15.04
C PRO A 260 10.92 13.67 15.23
N LYS A 261 11.79 13.03 14.42
CA LYS A 261 12.17 11.64 14.67
C LYS A 261 12.76 11.58 16.08
N PRO A 262 12.31 10.65 16.96
CA PRO A 262 12.93 10.51 18.27
C PRO A 262 14.43 10.29 18.08
N LYS A 263 15.26 11.02 18.81
CA LYS A 263 16.72 10.81 18.79
C LYS A 263 16.95 9.35 19.22
N LYS A 264 17.46 8.53 18.30
CA LYS A 264 17.95 7.19 18.61
C LYS A 264 19.24 7.29 19.40
#